data_AF-A0A8B6GN56-F1
#
_entry.id   AF-A0A8B6GN56-F1
#
_cell.length_a   1.000
_cell.length_b   1.000
_cell.length_c   1.000
_cell.angle_alpha   90.00
_cell.angle_beta   90.00
_cell.angle_gamma   90.00
#
_symmetry.space_group_name_H-M   'P 1'
#
loop_
_entity.id
_entity.type
_entity.pdbx_description
1 polymer ?
#
loop_
_entity_poly.entity_id
_entity_poly.type
_entity_poly.pdbx_seq_one_letter_code
_entity_poly.pdbx_strand_id
1 'polypeptide(L)'
;MKWQERFKNWMKINQRNSHIRGPINYISNTNSSENTFNELRKTIVNIAENLSIWGEHYPVRWINLERALNQKRSKEQVLSLKNVMDLAEICSVPISDKNEVILFLKYQHEIGNLIFYDDLNLKDCVILNPSWLVDAFKCLICATEFQQFSDNTHSDELLILEHNGEISLDLCQKLFRKKSTEHAKHSELVLQVMEKFDIIVKDKSNKYNFICPGGIKRKWSSTDITTFEDICKEHLIDTKTLSPWLCIEFDFLPPALYNHLLVLCMRDSKFEKIKLYPGIGIFRILDVEDRNQLVVCELTNKIILQRVHPGSEHYNSSGQKNETIPNGQDVFNNISSKIRGILTKYKMSLKCTYLIKCGVAPDDIPDYLYSEEYIKKYPKRWCNLHKASHTLDNLLKFWLDRLSPEFIPIYVDEKDVQELFKRPLANVTVMEGTDTKFECETKEENGPVEWFKDGDRLTHNGINIKIETLPGYIYTLTISNARFQDSGKYSIKKKGIYSEAILHVK
;
A
#
# COMPACT_ATOMS: atom_id res chain seq x y z
N MET A 1 40.07 -5.59 -7.16
CA MET A 1 39.81 -5.76 -8.61
C MET A 1 38.93 -6.97 -8.93
N LYS A 2 39.32 -8.25 -8.68
CA LYS A 2 38.51 -9.43 -9.09
C LYS A 2 37.04 -9.43 -8.62
N TRP A 3 36.74 -8.97 -7.41
CA TRP A 3 35.35 -8.92 -6.92
C TRP A 3 34.52 -7.78 -7.53
N GLN A 4 35.14 -6.64 -7.85
CA GLN A 4 34.47 -5.50 -8.49
C GLN A 4 34.03 -5.87 -9.90
N GLU A 5 34.89 -6.58 -10.63
CA GLU A 5 34.60 -7.07 -11.98
C GLU A 5 33.54 -8.18 -11.97
N ARG A 6 33.61 -9.10 -10.99
CA ARG A 6 32.53 -10.07 -10.73
C ARG A 6 31.20 -9.39 -10.42
N PHE A 7 31.21 -8.34 -9.59
CA PHE A 7 30.00 -7.58 -9.27
C PHE A 7 29.45 -6.84 -10.50
N LYS A 8 30.32 -6.21 -11.31
CA LYS A 8 29.91 -5.57 -12.58
C LYS A 8 29.31 -6.59 -13.55
N ASN A 9 29.88 -7.78 -13.65
CA ASN A 9 29.36 -8.85 -14.50
C ASN A 9 28.03 -9.39 -13.97
N TRP A 10 27.90 -9.57 -12.65
CA TRP A 10 26.63 -9.94 -12.03
C TRP A 10 25.55 -8.88 -12.25
N MET A 11 25.89 -7.59 -12.13
CA MET A 11 24.99 -6.46 -12.36
C MET A 11 24.47 -6.39 -13.80
N LYS A 12 25.29 -6.72 -14.80
CA LYS A 12 24.86 -6.75 -16.21
C LYS A 12 23.79 -7.81 -16.49
N ILE A 13 23.77 -8.88 -15.70
CA ILE A 13 22.91 -10.04 -15.91
C ILE A 13 21.67 -9.97 -14.99
N ASN A 14 21.72 -9.20 -13.91
CA ASN A 14 20.65 -9.15 -12.93
C ASN A 14 19.59 -8.08 -13.27
N GLN A 15 18.31 -8.49 -13.24
CA GLN A 15 17.15 -7.62 -13.41
C GLN A 15 17.10 -6.47 -12.39
N ARG A 16 17.73 -6.63 -11.22
CA ARG A 16 17.81 -5.60 -10.18
C ARG A 16 18.65 -4.38 -10.54
N ASN A 17 19.37 -4.40 -11.66
CA ASN A 17 20.15 -3.25 -12.13
C ASN A 17 19.30 -2.00 -12.37
N SER A 18 18.02 -2.16 -12.73
CA SER A 18 17.07 -1.06 -12.90
C SER A 18 16.85 -0.22 -11.62
N HIS A 19 17.11 -0.78 -10.45
CA HIS A 19 16.95 -0.10 -9.17
C HIS A 19 18.19 0.67 -8.70
N ILE A 20 19.33 0.54 -9.40
CA ILE A 20 20.59 1.18 -9.01
C ILE A 20 20.73 2.48 -9.81
N ARG A 21 20.72 3.61 -9.08
CA ARG A 21 20.89 4.95 -9.65
C ARG A 21 22.33 5.40 -9.48
N GLY A 22 22.97 5.79 -10.58
CA GLY A 22 24.28 6.45 -10.58
C GLY A 22 25.49 5.52 -10.71
N PRO A 23 26.71 6.09 -10.76
CA PRO A 23 27.94 5.32 -10.92
C PRO A 23 28.27 4.52 -9.64
N ILE A 24 28.77 3.30 -9.82
CA ILE A 24 29.18 2.44 -8.70
C ILE A 24 30.54 2.91 -8.17
N ASN A 25 30.54 3.54 -7.01
CA ASN A 25 31.75 3.91 -6.27
C ASN A 25 32.20 2.75 -5.38
N TYR A 26 33.48 2.37 -5.45
CA TYR A 26 34.03 1.30 -4.63
C TYR A 26 34.91 1.86 -3.51
N ILE A 27 34.48 1.62 -2.28
CA ILE A 27 35.19 2.06 -1.08
C ILE A 27 35.75 0.82 -0.37
N SER A 28 37.00 0.92 0.06
CA SER A 28 37.78 -0.09 0.77
C SER A 28 38.47 0.55 1.98
N ASN A 29 38.28 -0.04 3.16
CA ASN A 29 38.91 0.42 4.40
C ASN A 29 40.44 0.28 4.42
N THR A 30 41.03 -0.46 3.48
CA THR A 30 42.48 -0.70 3.44
C THR A 30 43.19 0.09 2.35
N ASN A 31 42.50 0.42 1.25
CA ASN A 31 43.14 0.93 0.03
C ASN A 31 42.51 2.23 -0.51
N SER A 32 41.44 2.74 0.09
CA SER A 32 40.83 3.99 -0.39
C SER A 32 41.63 5.18 0.08
N SER A 33 41.84 6.13 -0.83
CA SER A 33 42.50 7.39 -0.53
C SER A 33 41.46 8.51 -0.41
N GLU A 34 41.89 9.68 0.06
CA GLU A 34 41.05 10.89 0.09
C GLU A 34 40.45 11.21 -1.29
N ASN A 35 41.14 10.85 -2.38
CA ASN A 35 40.63 11.00 -3.75
C ASN A 35 39.35 10.18 -3.98
N THR A 36 39.28 8.95 -3.45
CA THR A 36 38.09 8.08 -3.58
C THR A 36 36.88 8.67 -2.83
N PHE A 37 37.10 9.27 -1.66
CA PHE A 37 36.04 9.97 -0.93
C PHE A 37 35.61 11.26 -1.63
N ASN A 38 36.56 11.98 -2.26
CA ASN A 38 36.24 13.15 -3.07
C ASN A 38 35.41 12.78 -4.33
N GLU A 39 35.68 11.66 -4.97
CA GLU A 39 34.86 11.12 -6.06
C GLU A 39 33.44 10.77 -5.59
N LEU A 40 33.29 10.17 -4.41
CA LEU A 40 31.99 9.92 -3.80
C LEU A 40 31.23 11.23 -3.52
N ARG A 41 31.88 12.22 -2.90
CA ARG A 41 31.29 13.54 -2.62
C ARG A 41 30.82 14.21 -3.92
N LYS A 42 31.65 14.20 -4.97
CA LYS A 42 31.29 14.71 -6.30
C LYS A 42 30.09 13.97 -6.89
N THR A 43 30.06 12.64 -6.74
CA THR A 43 28.92 11.82 -7.20
C THR A 43 27.64 12.21 -6.49
N ILE A 44 27.67 12.39 -5.16
CA ILE A 44 26.50 12.80 -4.36
C ILE A 44 25.98 14.16 -4.83
N VAL A 45 26.88 15.14 -5.01
CA VAL A 45 26.50 16.48 -5.50
C VAL A 45 25.88 16.39 -6.90
N ASN A 46 26.51 15.67 -7.83
CA ASN A 46 25.98 15.50 -9.18
C ASN A 46 24.61 14.79 -9.19
N ILE A 47 24.37 13.82 -8.30
CA ILE A 47 23.04 13.20 -8.15
C ILE A 47 22.04 14.22 -7.60
N ALA A 48 22.42 15.00 -6.59
CA ALA A 48 21.57 16.00 -5.99
C ALA A 48 21.16 17.10 -6.99
N GLU A 49 22.08 17.55 -7.85
CA GLU A 49 21.83 18.53 -8.92
C GLU A 49 20.80 18.04 -9.96
N ASN A 50 20.65 16.72 -10.13
CA ASN A 50 19.68 16.13 -11.05
C ASN A 50 18.30 15.90 -10.40
N LEU A 51 18.14 16.16 -9.10
CA LEU A 51 16.84 16.06 -8.45
C LEU A 51 15.97 17.26 -8.85
N SER A 52 14.68 17.00 -9.10
CA SER A 52 13.72 18.05 -9.51
C SER A 52 13.60 19.20 -8.50
N ILE A 53 13.86 18.92 -7.23
CA ILE A 53 13.81 19.91 -6.13
C ILE A 53 15.02 20.85 -6.10
N TRP A 54 16.09 20.55 -6.84
CA TRP A 54 17.32 21.34 -6.82
C TRP A 54 17.13 22.65 -7.57
N GLY A 55 17.43 23.77 -6.92
CA GLY A 55 17.25 25.10 -7.48
C GLY A 55 15.82 25.64 -7.41
N GLU A 56 14.87 24.92 -6.79
CA GLU A 56 13.54 25.46 -6.51
C GLU A 56 13.63 26.68 -5.57
N HIS A 57 12.82 27.69 -5.86
CA HIS A 57 12.77 28.92 -5.07
C HIS A 57 11.77 28.78 -3.93
N TYR A 58 12.21 29.07 -2.70
CA TYR A 58 11.38 29.04 -1.51
C TYR A 58 11.21 30.43 -0.91
N PRO A 59 10.06 30.75 -0.31
CA PRO A 59 9.89 31.98 0.45
C PRO A 59 10.91 32.07 1.58
N VAL A 60 11.60 33.21 1.71
CA VAL A 60 12.61 33.43 2.77
C VAL A 60 12.02 33.22 4.18
N ARG A 61 10.74 33.56 4.37
CA ARG A 61 10.00 33.32 5.62
C ARG A 61 9.91 31.84 6.01
N TRP A 62 9.82 30.92 5.05
CA TRP A 62 9.80 29.48 5.32
C TRP A 62 11.14 29.01 5.88
N ILE A 63 12.26 29.54 5.38
CA ILE A 63 13.61 29.23 5.87
C ILE A 63 13.78 29.67 7.33
N ASN A 64 13.23 30.84 7.69
CA ASN A 64 13.29 31.34 9.07
C ASN A 64 12.48 30.46 10.01
N LEU A 65 11.26 30.08 9.62
CA LEU A 65 10.43 29.18 10.40
C LEU A 65 11.07 27.79 10.53
N GLU A 66 11.63 27.24 9.46
CA GLU A 66 12.36 25.97 9.48
C GLU A 66 13.52 26.00 10.49
N ARG A 67 14.34 27.06 10.48
CA ARG A 67 15.43 27.24 11.45
C ARG A 67 14.90 27.31 12.88
N ALA A 68 13.81 28.03 13.13
CA ALA A 68 13.20 28.13 14.45
C ALA A 68 12.69 26.76 14.94
N LEU A 69 12.03 25.99 14.07
CA LEU A 69 11.59 24.62 14.38
C LEU A 69 12.78 23.70 14.64
N ASN A 70 13.86 23.80 13.86
CA ASN A 70 15.08 23.00 14.07
C ASN A 70 15.74 23.28 15.42
N GLN A 71 15.72 24.53 15.91
CA GLN A 71 16.19 24.83 17.26
C GLN A 71 15.33 24.18 18.35
N LYS A 72 14.00 24.13 18.14
CA LYS A 72 13.03 23.49 19.04
C LYS A 72 13.15 21.96 19.08
N ARG A 73 13.53 21.30 17.97
CA ARG A 73 13.70 19.83 17.88
C ARG A 73 14.58 19.23 18.98
N SER A 74 15.53 20.01 19.51
CA SER A 74 16.42 19.58 20.60
C SER A 74 15.71 19.39 21.95
N LYS A 75 14.58 20.10 22.15
CA LYS A 75 13.85 20.13 23.44
C LYS A 75 12.53 19.39 23.36
N GLU A 76 11.81 19.53 22.26
CA GLU A 76 10.46 19.00 22.06
C GLU A 76 10.41 18.20 20.76
N GLN A 77 9.76 17.04 20.78
CA GLN A 77 9.60 16.21 19.59
C GLN A 77 8.30 16.49 18.85
N VAL A 78 7.31 17.07 19.54
CA VAL A 78 5.96 17.37 19.02
C VAL A 78 5.57 18.78 19.45
N LEU A 79 5.01 19.56 18.53
CA LEU A 79 4.42 20.87 18.81
C LEU A 79 2.94 20.88 18.42
N SER A 80 2.15 21.72 19.09
CA SER A 80 0.80 22.01 18.62
C SER A 80 0.83 22.92 17.38
N LEU A 81 -0.19 22.87 16.54
CA LEU A 81 -0.30 23.78 15.40
C LEU A 81 -0.30 25.24 15.87
N LYS A 82 -0.96 25.53 16.99
CA LYS A 82 -0.92 26.86 17.62
C LYS A 82 0.50 27.31 17.95
N ASN A 83 1.31 26.45 18.59
CA ASN A 83 2.69 26.82 18.93
C ASN A 83 3.55 27.06 17.68
N VAL A 84 3.28 26.34 16.59
CA VAL A 84 3.95 26.59 15.31
C VAL A 84 3.54 27.93 14.70
N MET A 85 2.25 28.28 14.77
CA MET A 85 1.74 29.59 14.35
C MET A 85 2.39 30.73 15.17
N ASP A 86 2.39 30.60 16.50
CA ASP A 86 2.99 31.58 17.40
C ASP A 86 4.51 31.76 17.10
N LEU A 87 5.22 30.66 16.80
CA LEU A 87 6.61 30.72 16.36
C LEU A 87 6.78 31.42 15.01
N ALA A 88 5.87 31.19 14.07
CA ALA A 88 5.89 31.80 12.75
C ALA A 88 5.66 33.32 12.81
N GLU A 89 4.88 33.82 13.77
CA GLU A 89 4.68 35.25 14.00
C GLU A 89 5.88 35.96 14.63
N ILE A 90 6.70 35.24 15.41
CA ILE A 90 7.85 35.83 16.12
C ILE A 90 9.15 35.77 15.28
N CYS A 91 9.14 35.04 14.16
CA CYS A 91 10.28 34.96 13.26
C CYS A 91 10.66 36.33 12.66
N SER A 92 11.93 36.51 12.27
CA SER A 92 12.45 37.76 11.68
C SER A 92 11.66 38.25 10.47
N VAL A 93 11.04 37.33 9.72
CA VAL A 93 10.04 37.63 8.69
C VAL A 93 8.80 36.80 9.04
N PRO A 94 7.74 37.42 9.59
CA PRO A 94 6.62 36.69 10.16
C PRO A 94 5.69 36.09 9.10
N ILE A 95 4.99 35.02 9.47
CA ILE A 95 3.91 34.42 8.69
C ILE A 95 2.62 34.53 9.50
N SER A 96 1.75 35.47 9.14
CA SER A 96 0.46 35.68 9.82
C SER A 96 -0.68 34.86 9.19
N ASP A 97 -0.53 34.43 7.94
CA ASP A 97 -1.53 33.59 7.28
C ASP A 97 -1.38 32.13 7.69
N LYS A 98 -2.44 31.60 8.31
CA LYS A 98 -2.55 30.19 8.70
C LYS A 98 -2.42 29.23 7.50
N ASN A 99 -2.97 29.60 6.34
CA ASN A 99 -2.92 28.73 5.17
C ASN A 99 -1.49 28.60 4.64
N GLU A 100 -0.71 29.68 4.68
CA GLU A 100 0.72 29.64 4.34
C GLU A 100 1.50 28.72 5.29
N VAL A 101 1.24 28.75 6.60
CA VAL A 101 1.89 27.83 7.57
C VAL A 101 1.50 26.38 7.31
N ILE A 102 0.21 26.10 7.03
CA ILE A 102 -0.24 24.76 6.67
C ILE A 102 0.44 24.28 5.38
N LEU A 103 0.57 25.14 4.38
CA LEU A 103 1.26 24.81 3.13
C LEU A 103 2.75 24.49 3.37
N PHE A 104 3.42 25.30 4.20
CA PHE A 104 4.78 25.02 4.65
C PHE A 104 4.89 23.65 5.33
N LEU A 105 3.97 23.32 6.25
CA LEU A 105 3.99 22.04 6.96
C LEU A 105 3.74 20.85 6.02
N LYS A 106 2.80 20.97 5.07
CA LYS A 106 2.54 19.95 4.04
C LYS A 106 3.78 19.72 3.18
N TYR A 107 4.44 20.80 2.76
CA TYR A 107 5.69 20.71 2.00
C TYR A 107 6.80 19.99 2.81
N GLN A 108 7.02 20.39 4.06
CA GLN A 108 8.02 19.78 4.94
C GLN A 108 7.72 18.30 5.26
N HIS A 109 6.42 17.93 5.28
CA HIS A 109 5.98 16.55 5.39
C HIS A 109 6.33 15.70 4.17
N GLU A 110 6.05 16.20 2.96
CA GLU A 110 6.32 15.49 1.71
C GLU A 110 7.83 15.20 1.51
N ILE A 111 8.70 16.11 1.94
CA ILE A 111 10.16 15.90 1.87
C ILE A 111 10.71 15.09 3.06
N GLY A 112 9.88 14.73 4.04
CA GLY A 112 10.25 13.88 5.17
C GLY A 112 11.04 14.59 6.26
N ASN A 113 11.01 15.93 6.34
CA ASN A 113 11.70 16.69 7.38
C ASN A 113 10.94 16.70 8.71
N LEU A 114 9.62 16.60 8.68
CA LEU A 114 8.71 16.50 9.82
C LEU A 114 7.48 15.66 9.43
N ILE A 115 6.61 15.32 10.39
CA ILE A 115 5.33 14.66 10.10
C ILE A 115 4.18 15.59 10.51
N PHE A 116 3.31 15.89 9.56
CA PHE A 116 2.11 16.69 9.77
C PHE A 116 0.96 16.08 8.97
N TYR A 117 -0.22 16.03 9.57
CA TYR A 117 -1.42 15.52 8.93
C TYR A 117 -2.56 16.51 9.08
N ASP A 118 -3.15 16.89 7.95
CA ASP A 118 -4.29 17.80 7.90
C ASP A 118 -5.62 17.01 7.96
N ASP A 119 -5.77 16.17 8.99
CA ASP A 119 -6.99 15.38 9.22
C ASP A 119 -7.58 15.70 10.61
N LEU A 120 -8.87 15.40 10.80
CA LEU A 120 -9.60 15.80 12.01
C LEU A 120 -8.95 15.31 13.32
N ASN A 121 -8.24 14.19 13.28
CA ASN A 121 -7.65 13.56 14.47
C ASN A 121 -6.24 14.09 14.78
N LEU A 122 -5.47 14.48 13.76
CA LEU A 122 -4.05 14.82 13.89
C LEU A 122 -3.71 16.28 13.53
N LYS A 123 -4.68 17.07 13.05
CA LYS A 123 -4.50 18.47 12.58
C LYS A 123 -3.84 19.43 13.56
N ASP A 124 -3.90 19.15 14.85
CA ASP A 124 -3.33 20.03 15.88
C ASP A 124 -1.92 19.60 16.31
N CYS A 125 -1.33 18.57 15.70
CA CYS A 125 -0.03 18.04 16.10
C CYS A 125 0.98 18.06 14.94
N VAL A 126 2.17 18.60 15.22
CA VAL A 126 3.32 18.61 14.29
C VAL A 126 4.46 17.84 14.95
N ILE A 127 4.79 16.67 14.40
CA ILE A 127 5.92 15.85 14.88
C ILE A 127 7.18 16.37 14.18
N LEU A 128 8.06 17.03 14.94
CA LEU A 128 9.24 17.69 14.39
C LEU A 128 10.36 16.71 13.99
N ASN A 129 10.38 15.51 14.57
CA ASN A 129 11.46 14.56 14.36
C ASN A 129 10.91 13.19 13.90
N PRO A 130 10.97 12.87 12.60
CA PRO A 130 10.56 11.58 12.09
C PRO A 130 11.36 10.41 12.69
N SER A 131 12.64 10.61 13.03
CA SER A 131 13.47 9.56 13.65
C SER A 131 12.99 9.19 15.05
N TRP A 132 12.44 10.15 15.81
CA TRP A 132 11.80 9.87 17.10
C TRP A 132 10.58 8.97 16.94
N LEU A 133 9.75 9.23 15.93
CA LEU A 133 8.59 8.39 15.61
C LEU A 133 9.00 6.97 15.20
N VAL A 134 10.04 6.85 14.35
CA VAL A 134 10.61 5.56 13.94
C VAL A 134 11.11 4.77 15.14
N ASP A 135 11.73 5.44 16.10
CA ASP A 135 12.19 4.83 17.34
C ASP A 135 11.05 4.28 18.20
N ALA A 136 9.88 4.93 18.17
CA ALA A 136 8.65 4.41 18.77
C ALA A 136 8.17 3.15 18.04
N PHE A 137 8.18 3.15 16.70
CA PHE A 137 7.75 1.99 15.91
C PHE A 137 8.62 0.77 16.19
N LYS A 138 9.94 0.96 16.29
CA LYS A 138 10.91 -0.11 16.62
C LYS A 138 10.59 -0.81 17.93
N CYS A 139 9.98 -0.13 18.91
CA CYS A 139 9.57 -0.76 20.16
C CYS A 139 8.56 -1.90 19.94
N LEU A 140 7.75 -1.83 18.87
CA LEU A 140 6.70 -2.80 18.56
C LEU A 140 7.09 -3.78 17.44
N ILE A 141 7.86 -3.34 16.44
CA ILE A 141 8.12 -4.14 15.22
C ILE A 141 9.49 -4.84 15.17
N CYS A 142 10.49 -4.43 15.96
CA CYS A 142 11.86 -4.97 15.85
C CYS A 142 12.09 -6.22 16.72
N ALA A 143 13.08 -7.04 16.34
CA ALA A 143 13.52 -8.22 17.09
C ALA A 143 13.87 -7.91 18.56
N THR A 144 13.61 -8.87 19.46
CA THR A 144 13.83 -8.75 20.92
C THR A 144 15.20 -8.23 21.32
N GLU A 145 16.22 -8.60 20.56
CA GLU A 145 17.61 -8.15 20.71
C GLU A 145 17.79 -6.61 20.58
N PHE A 146 16.94 -5.92 19.82
CA PHE A 146 16.94 -4.46 19.70
C PHE A 146 16.00 -3.78 20.69
N GLN A 147 15.17 -4.55 21.41
CA GLN A 147 14.21 -4.03 22.36
C GLN A 147 14.83 -3.86 23.78
N GLN A 148 16.13 -4.14 23.96
CA GLN A 148 16.90 -3.92 25.20
C GLN A 148 16.12 -4.33 26.47
N PHE A 149 15.56 -5.53 26.48
CA PHE A 149 14.85 -6.08 27.64
C PHE A 149 15.83 -6.68 28.63
N SER A 150 16.03 -6.01 29.77
CA SER A 150 16.84 -6.50 30.89
C SER A 150 16.03 -7.29 31.93
N ASP A 151 14.69 -7.22 31.91
CA ASP A 151 13.85 -7.74 33.00
C ASP A 151 12.76 -8.71 32.52
N ASN A 152 12.65 -9.84 33.21
CA ASN A 152 11.69 -10.93 33.00
C ASN A 152 10.22 -10.57 33.31
N THR A 153 9.89 -9.31 33.59
CA THR A 153 8.57 -8.87 34.10
C THR A 153 7.46 -8.79 33.05
N HIS A 154 7.77 -8.95 31.77
CA HIS A 154 6.82 -8.72 30.66
C HIS A 154 6.79 -9.86 29.64
N SER A 155 7.26 -11.05 30.03
CA SER A 155 7.35 -12.22 29.15
C SER A 155 6.03 -12.49 28.44
N ASP A 156 4.90 -12.47 29.17
CA ASP A 156 3.67 -13.05 28.63
C ASP A 156 2.98 -12.13 27.61
N GLU A 157 2.90 -10.82 27.86
CA GLU A 157 2.33 -9.86 26.89
C GLU A 157 3.22 -9.71 25.64
N LEU A 158 4.54 -9.76 25.81
CA LEU A 158 5.49 -9.76 24.69
C LEU A 158 5.41 -11.05 23.88
N LEU A 159 5.25 -12.20 24.54
CA LEU A 159 5.01 -13.47 23.85
C LEU A 159 3.70 -13.42 23.05
N ILE A 160 2.63 -12.82 23.59
CA ILE A 160 1.37 -12.64 22.86
C ILE A 160 1.57 -11.79 21.59
N LEU A 161 2.33 -10.70 21.67
CA LEU A 161 2.72 -9.90 20.49
C LEU A 161 3.50 -10.74 19.49
N GLU A 162 4.51 -11.49 19.93
CA GLU A 162 5.39 -12.25 19.03
C GLU A 162 4.73 -13.47 18.39
N HIS A 163 3.72 -14.02 19.04
CA HIS A 163 2.97 -15.17 18.55
C HIS A 163 1.78 -14.77 17.68
N ASN A 164 1.03 -13.75 18.08
CA ASN A 164 -0.28 -13.44 17.49
C ASN A 164 -0.36 -12.03 16.90
N GLY A 165 0.65 -11.19 17.13
CA GLY A 165 0.62 -9.77 16.77
C GLY A 165 -0.28 -8.95 17.68
N GLU A 166 -0.76 -9.49 18.79
CA GLU A 166 -1.78 -8.87 19.64
C GLU A 166 -1.14 -7.93 20.68
N ILE A 167 -1.67 -6.71 20.82
CA ILE A 167 -1.10 -5.66 21.65
C ILE A 167 -2.16 -5.02 22.53
N SER A 168 -1.90 -4.98 23.84
CA SER A 168 -2.68 -4.22 24.81
C SER A 168 -2.22 -2.76 24.87
N LEU A 169 -3.12 -1.83 25.19
CA LEU A 169 -2.77 -0.42 25.40
C LEU A 169 -1.78 -0.26 26.56
N ASP A 170 -1.91 -1.10 27.58
CA ASP A 170 -1.00 -1.14 28.73
C ASP A 170 0.43 -1.53 28.30
N LEU A 171 0.59 -2.54 27.44
CA LEU A 171 1.89 -2.89 26.85
C LEU A 171 2.49 -1.72 26.06
N CYS A 172 1.71 -1.04 25.21
CA CYS A 172 2.19 0.16 24.50
C CYS A 172 2.71 1.23 25.46
N GLN A 173 1.96 1.55 26.51
CA GLN A 173 2.36 2.55 27.49
C GLN A 173 3.64 2.15 28.22
N LYS A 174 3.78 0.89 28.63
CA LYS A 174 5.00 0.37 29.26
C LYS A 174 6.20 0.49 28.33
N LEU A 175 6.06 0.06 27.07
CA LEU A 175 7.14 0.10 26.08
C LEU A 175 7.60 1.53 25.80
N PHE A 176 6.65 2.45 25.61
CA PHE A 176 6.96 3.85 25.36
C PHE A 176 7.57 4.56 26.58
N ARG A 177 7.09 4.27 27.80
CA ARG A 177 7.70 4.77 29.05
C ARG A 177 9.15 4.33 29.20
N LYS A 178 9.45 3.08 28.87
CA LYS A 178 10.82 2.57 28.93
C LYS A 178 11.73 3.24 27.89
N LYS A 179 11.19 3.59 26.71
CA LYS A 179 11.94 4.28 25.67
C LYS A 179 12.28 5.74 26.05
N SER A 180 11.29 6.52 26.50
CA SER A 180 11.50 7.86 27.08
C SER A 180 10.22 8.44 27.66
N THR A 181 10.33 9.46 28.51
CA THR A 181 9.18 10.25 29.01
C THR A 181 8.37 10.91 27.87
N GLU A 182 9.03 11.43 26.83
CA GLU A 182 8.37 12.09 25.69
C GLU A 182 7.53 11.10 24.87
N HIS A 183 8.02 9.88 24.64
CA HIS A 183 7.25 8.81 24.00
C HIS A 183 6.00 8.43 24.81
N ALA A 184 6.12 8.33 26.14
CA ALA A 184 4.97 8.04 26.99
C ALA A 184 3.91 9.14 26.94
N LYS A 185 4.35 10.40 27.00
CA LYS A 185 3.49 11.60 26.92
C LYS A 185 2.69 11.65 25.63
N HIS A 186 3.29 11.27 24.50
CA HIS A 186 2.66 11.31 23.17
C HIS A 186 2.25 9.92 22.65
N SER A 187 2.01 8.96 23.54
CA SER A 187 1.70 7.57 23.18
C SER A 187 0.47 7.43 22.28
N GLU A 188 -0.62 8.16 22.58
CA GLU A 188 -1.84 8.13 21.75
C GLU A 188 -1.58 8.65 20.34
N LEU A 189 -0.87 9.78 20.22
CA LEU A 189 -0.47 10.35 18.94
C LEU A 189 0.37 9.35 18.12
N VAL A 190 1.34 8.70 18.75
CA VAL A 190 2.16 7.67 18.09
C VAL A 190 1.29 6.53 17.57
N LEU A 191 0.36 6.01 18.38
CA LEU A 191 -0.53 4.92 17.97
C LEU A 191 -1.45 5.31 16.80
N GLN A 192 -2.01 6.52 16.82
CA GLN A 192 -2.82 7.05 15.71
C GLN A 192 -1.99 7.14 14.41
N VAL A 193 -0.73 7.58 14.52
CA VAL A 193 0.18 7.64 13.36
C VAL A 193 0.57 6.24 12.90
N MET A 194 0.79 5.28 13.80
CA MET A 194 1.04 3.87 13.44
C MET A 194 -0.14 3.23 12.71
N GLU A 195 -1.38 3.51 13.14
CA GLU A 195 -2.58 3.11 12.41
C GLU A 195 -2.58 3.75 11.02
N LYS A 196 -2.28 5.05 10.91
CA LYS A 196 -2.25 5.74 9.61
C LYS A 196 -1.19 5.19 8.66
N PHE A 197 -0.07 4.68 9.17
CA PHE A 197 0.96 3.99 8.39
C PHE A 197 0.68 2.50 8.12
N ASP A 198 -0.51 2.00 8.47
CA ASP A 198 -0.90 0.58 8.31
C ASP A 198 0.05 -0.39 9.01
N ILE A 199 0.70 0.06 10.09
CA ILE A 199 1.58 -0.78 10.93
C ILE A 199 0.72 -1.57 11.92
N ILE A 200 -0.30 -0.92 12.48
CA ILE A 200 -1.24 -1.52 13.42
C ILE A 200 -2.69 -1.30 12.98
N VAL A 201 -3.59 -2.11 13.52
CA VAL A 201 -5.04 -1.99 13.36
C VAL A 201 -5.75 -2.22 14.69
N LYS A 202 -6.87 -1.53 14.93
CA LYS A 202 -7.72 -1.80 16.09
C LYS A 202 -8.31 -3.21 16.00
N ASP A 203 -8.29 -3.92 17.11
CA ASP A 203 -8.88 -5.26 17.21
C ASP A 203 -10.41 -5.16 17.33
N LYS A 204 -11.12 -5.65 16.31
CA LYS A 204 -12.60 -5.66 16.29
C LYS A 204 -13.21 -6.52 17.40
N SER A 205 -12.48 -7.51 17.90
CA SER A 205 -12.97 -8.36 19.00
C SER A 205 -12.97 -7.64 20.35
N ASN A 206 -12.31 -6.47 20.45
CA ASN A 206 -12.04 -5.74 21.68
C ASN A 206 -11.34 -6.57 22.78
N LYS A 207 -10.82 -7.76 22.44
CA LYS A 207 -10.05 -8.59 23.38
C LYS A 207 -8.68 -7.97 23.62
N TYR A 208 -8.09 -7.45 22.56
CA TYR A 208 -6.89 -6.63 22.59
C TYR A 208 -7.23 -5.23 22.06
N ASN A 209 -6.32 -4.28 22.22
CA ASN A 209 -6.55 -2.92 21.70
C ASN A 209 -6.12 -2.84 20.23
N PHE A 210 -4.98 -3.45 19.90
CA PHE A 210 -4.37 -3.37 18.58
C PHE A 210 -3.80 -4.72 18.12
N ILE A 211 -3.63 -4.83 16.81
CA ILE A 211 -2.98 -5.95 16.13
C ILE A 211 -1.88 -5.38 15.24
N CYS A 212 -0.67 -5.94 15.33
CA CYS A 212 0.52 -5.59 14.56
C CYS A 212 1.05 -6.84 13.84
N PRO A 213 0.71 -7.05 12.57
CA PRO A 213 1.22 -8.19 11.80
C PRO A 213 2.75 -8.25 11.75
N GLY A 214 3.41 -7.10 11.60
CA GLY A 214 4.87 -7.00 11.59
C GLY A 214 5.55 -7.26 12.94
N GLY A 215 4.78 -7.36 14.03
CA GLY A 215 5.28 -7.72 15.36
C GLY A 215 5.39 -9.23 15.60
N ILE A 216 4.87 -10.06 14.69
CA ILE A 216 4.91 -11.51 14.78
C ILE A 216 6.31 -12.00 14.40
N LYS A 217 6.96 -12.74 15.31
CA LYS A 217 8.37 -13.15 15.16
C LYS A 217 8.62 -14.63 15.39
N ARG A 218 7.68 -15.33 16.04
CA ARG A 218 7.92 -16.72 16.44
C ARG A 218 8.06 -17.60 15.20
N LYS A 219 9.23 -18.20 15.04
CA LYS A 219 9.45 -19.28 14.07
C LYS A 219 8.62 -20.50 14.47
N TRP A 220 8.12 -21.21 13.47
CA TRP A 220 7.36 -22.45 13.58
C TRP A 220 7.93 -23.40 14.64
N SER A 221 7.06 -23.98 15.46
CA SER A 221 7.44 -24.94 16.52
C SER A 221 8.09 -26.20 15.94
N SER A 222 7.73 -26.56 14.71
CA SER A 222 8.41 -27.59 13.94
C SER A 222 9.27 -26.91 12.86
N THR A 223 10.50 -27.36 12.74
CA THR A 223 11.41 -27.02 11.62
C THR A 223 10.90 -27.52 10.27
N ASP A 224 9.77 -28.23 10.25
CA ASP A 224 9.29 -29.02 9.12
C ASP A 224 8.16 -28.32 8.33
N ILE A 225 7.65 -27.17 8.81
CA ILE A 225 6.65 -26.39 8.06
C ILE A 225 7.35 -25.67 6.92
N THR A 226 7.31 -26.33 5.78
CA THR A 226 7.92 -25.87 4.52
C THR A 226 6.87 -25.67 3.43
N THR A 227 5.64 -26.15 3.65
CA THR A 227 4.55 -26.11 2.67
C THR A 227 3.24 -25.59 3.28
N PHE A 228 2.38 -25.07 2.41
CA PHE A 228 0.99 -24.73 2.74
C PHE A 228 0.19 -25.89 3.38
N GLU A 229 0.49 -27.13 3.01
CA GLU A 229 -0.17 -28.31 3.58
C GLU A 229 0.19 -28.52 5.05
N ASP A 230 1.43 -28.23 5.43
CA ASP A 230 1.86 -28.31 6.83
C ASP A 230 1.20 -27.22 7.68
N ILE A 231 1.05 -26.02 7.12
CA ILE A 231 0.30 -24.90 7.70
C ILE A 231 -1.16 -25.30 7.92
N CYS A 232 -1.79 -25.91 6.92
CA CYS A 232 -3.17 -26.35 7.04
C CYS A 232 -3.34 -27.47 8.07
N LYS A 233 -2.42 -28.43 8.12
CA LYS A 233 -2.44 -29.52 9.11
C LYS A 233 -2.22 -28.99 10.53
N GLU A 234 -1.24 -28.11 10.74
CA GLU A 234 -0.96 -27.54 12.07
C GLU A 234 -2.15 -26.71 12.58
N HIS A 235 -2.87 -26.04 11.68
CA HIS A 235 -3.97 -25.14 12.06
C HIS A 235 -5.37 -25.73 11.85
N LEU A 236 -5.46 -27.05 11.62
CA LEU A 236 -6.71 -27.77 11.42
C LEU A 236 -7.61 -27.12 10.35
N ILE A 237 -6.98 -26.55 9.32
CA ILE A 237 -7.68 -25.99 8.16
C ILE A 237 -8.17 -27.18 7.33
N ASP A 238 -9.47 -27.23 7.04
CA ASP A 238 -10.07 -28.33 6.27
C ASP A 238 -9.63 -28.26 4.79
N THR A 239 -8.56 -28.99 4.45
CA THR A 239 -8.01 -29.03 3.09
C THR A 239 -8.81 -29.90 2.12
N LYS A 240 -9.92 -30.51 2.55
CA LYS A 240 -10.71 -31.38 1.67
C LYS A 240 -11.35 -30.62 0.51
N THR A 241 -11.55 -29.32 0.66
CA THR A 241 -12.24 -28.46 -0.31
C THR A 241 -11.51 -27.15 -0.54
N LEU A 242 -10.36 -27.28 -1.19
CA LEU A 242 -9.50 -26.17 -1.56
C LEU A 242 -9.88 -25.58 -2.92
N SER A 243 -9.90 -24.25 -3.00
CA SER A 243 -9.92 -23.57 -4.28
C SER A 243 -8.58 -23.73 -5.01
N PRO A 244 -8.57 -23.54 -6.34
CA PRO A 244 -7.36 -23.14 -7.08
C PRO A 244 -6.69 -21.96 -6.40
N TRP A 245 -5.37 -21.90 -6.47
CA TRP A 245 -4.62 -20.82 -5.84
C TRP A 245 -4.57 -19.65 -6.80
N LEU A 246 -4.67 -18.46 -6.23
CA LEU A 246 -4.41 -17.22 -6.93
C LEU A 246 -3.08 -16.65 -6.42
N CYS A 247 -2.11 -16.56 -7.31
CA CYS A 247 -0.77 -16.08 -7.04
C CYS A 247 -0.60 -14.69 -7.63
N ILE A 248 -0.11 -13.75 -6.82
CA ILE A 248 0.26 -12.40 -7.24
C ILE A 248 1.78 -12.33 -7.19
N GLU A 249 2.42 -12.39 -8.34
CA GLU A 249 3.88 -12.35 -8.48
C GLU A 249 4.37 -10.93 -8.72
N PHE A 250 5.40 -10.52 -7.99
CA PHE A 250 6.02 -9.20 -8.08
C PHE A 250 7.46 -9.33 -8.58
N ASP A 251 7.96 -8.32 -9.32
CA ASP A 251 9.38 -8.23 -9.66
C ASP A 251 10.25 -8.20 -8.38
N PHE A 252 9.74 -7.49 -7.38
CA PHE A 252 10.25 -7.41 -6.02
C PHE A 252 9.05 -7.21 -5.09
N LEU A 253 8.88 -8.08 -4.09
CA LEU A 253 7.88 -7.88 -3.04
C LEU A 253 8.53 -7.12 -1.87
N PRO A 254 8.11 -5.87 -1.59
CA PRO A 254 8.61 -5.14 -0.43
C PRO A 254 8.14 -5.81 0.86
N PRO A 255 9.02 -5.98 1.87
CA PRO A 255 8.67 -6.69 3.12
C PRO A 255 7.45 -6.12 3.87
N ALA A 256 7.17 -4.82 3.71
CA ALA A 256 6.03 -4.18 4.38
C ALA A 256 4.69 -4.38 3.64
N LEU A 257 4.71 -4.70 2.34
CA LEU A 257 3.50 -4.75 1.50
C LEU A 257 2.53 -5.81 2.01
N TYR A 258 3.05 -6.98 2.38
CA TYR A 258 2.26 -8.06 2.94
C TYR A 258 1.59 -7.67 4.26
N ASN A 259 2.32 -7.04 5.17
CA ASN A 259 1.79 -6.57 6.46
C ASN A 259 0.70 -5.50 6.28
N HIS A 260 0.88 -4.56 5.35
CA HIS A 260 -0.14 -3.58 5.00
C HIS A 260 -1.40 -4.27 4.43
N LEU A 261 -1.24 -5.29 3.59
CA LEU A 261 -2.37 -6.05 3.05
C LEU A 261 -3.17 -6.72 4.18
N LEU A 262 -2.50 -7.36 5.14
CA LEU A 262 -3.18 -7.95 6.31
C LEU A 262 -3.93 -6.90 7.13
N VAL A 263 -3.34 -5.73 7.36
CA VAL A 263 -4.00 -4.60 8.06
C VAL A 263 -5.25 -4.14 7.30
N LEU A 264 -5.17 -3.97 5.99
CA LEU A 264 -6.33 -3.58 5.18
C LEU A 264 -7.40 -4.66 5.16
N CYS A 265 -7.02 -5.94 5.13
CA CYS A 265 -7.97 -7.05 5.27
C CYS A 265 -8.69 -7.01 6.63
N MET A 266 -7.97 -6.78 7.73
CA MET A 266 -8.58 -6.67 9.07
C MET A 266 -9.53 -5.46 9.20
N ARG A 267 -9.27 -4.36 8.50
CA ARG A 267 -10.18 -3.19 8.47
C ARG A 267 -11.46 -3.45 7.69
N ASP A 268 -11.40 -4.28 6.65
CA ASP A 268 -12.54 -4.57 5.80
C ASP A 268 -13.67 -5.29 6.57
N SER A 269 -14.91 -4.86 6.39
CA SER A 269 -16.08 -5.50 6.99
C SER A 269 -16.37 -6.90 6.42
N LYS A 270 -15.83 -7.24 5.24
CA LYS A 270 -15.99 -8.56 4.61
C LYS A 270 -15.12 -9.64 5.24
N PHE A 271 -14.09 -9.25 6.00
CA PHE A 271 -13.13 -10.19 6.60
C PHE A 271 -13.10 -10.07 8.12
N GLU A 272 -13.07 -11.22 8.77
CA GLU A 272 -12.83 -11.36 10.21
C GLU A 272 -11.53 -12.14 10.42
N LYS A 273 -10.58 -11.57 11.19
CA LYS A 273 -9.33 -12.26 11.52
C LYS A 273 -9.64 -13.52 12.32
N ILE A 274 -9.23 -14.67 11.81
CA ILE A 274 -9.19 -15.91 12.60
C ILE A 274 -7.84 -15.97 13.32
N LYS A 275 -6.74 -15.92 12.55
CA LYS A 275 -5.39 -16.10 13.10
C LYS A 275 -4.32 -15.53 12.16
N LEU A 276 -3.20 -15.12 12.73
CA LEU A 276 -2.01 -14.65 12.00
C LEU A 276 -0.79 -15.46 12.45
N TYR A 277 0.12 -15.70 11.51
CA TYR A 277 1.41 -16.36 11.68
C TYR A 277 2.46 -15.60 10.85
N PRO A 278 3.77 -15.83 11.05
CA PRO A 278 4.79 -15.24 10.18
C PRO A 278 4.52 -15.61 8.71
N GLY A 279 4.27 -14.60 7.89
CA GLY A 279 3.98 -14.78 6.46
C GLY A 279 2.61 -15.37 6.14
N ILE A 280 1.70 -15.62 7.10
CA ILE A 280 0.35 -16.15 6.82
C ILE A 280 -0.74 -15.43 7.60
N GLY A 281 -1.82 -15.08 6.91
CA GLY A 281 -3.03 -14.53 7.51
C GLY A 281 -4.26 -15.37 7.14
N ILE A 282 -5.05 -15.73 8.14
CA ILE A 282 -6.28 -16.52 7.98
C ILE A 282 -7.48 -15.65 8.38
N PHE A 283 -8.41 -15.52 7.45
CA PHE A 283 -9.60 -14.68 7.59
C PHE A 283 -10.86 -15.49 7.32
N ARG A 284 -11.93 -15.27 8.08
CA ARG A 284 -13.28 -15.68 7.71
C ARG A 284 -13.86 -14.67 6.73
N ILE A 285 -14.54 -15.16 5.69
CA ILE A 285 -15.27 -14.34 4.73
C ILE A 285 -16.73 -14.25 5.19
N LEU A 286 -17.23 -13.03 5.44
CA LEU A 286 -18.53 -12.81 6.10
C LEU A 286 -19.74 -12.72 5.13
N ASP A 287 -19.51 -12.58 3.83
CA ASP A 287 -20.58 -12.38 2.82
C ASP A 287 -21.25 -13.69 2.34
N VAL A 288 -20.97 -14.85 2.95
CA VAL A 288 -21.47 -16.17 2.52
C VAL A 288 -21.80 -17.04 3.72
N GLU A 289 -22.88 -17.84 3.63
CA GLU A 289 -23.22 -18.90 4.57
C GLU A 289 -22.00 -19.66 5.14
N ASP A 290 -22.16 -19.99 6.42
CA ASP A 290 -21.15 -20.26 7.42
C ASP A 290 -19.93 -21.09 6.98
N ARG A 291 -18.75 -20.52 7.27
CA ARG A 291 -17.41 -21.12 7.39
C ARG A 291 -16.40 -20.98 6.22
N ASN A 292 -16.63 -20.11 5.23
CA ASN A 292 -15.59 -19.82 4.22
C ASN A 292 -14.38 -19.08 4.81
N GLN A 293 -13.18 -19.53 4.48
CA GLN A 293 -11.94 -18.88 4.91
C GLN A 293 -11.09 -18.43 3.71
N LEU A 294 -10.39 -17.31 3.87
CA LEU A 294 -9.35 -16.83 3.00
C LEU A 294 -8.01 -16.98 3.71
N VAL A 295 -7.09 -17.70 3.09
CA VAL A 295 -5.70 -17.76 3.51
C VAL A 295 -4.87 -16.90 2.58
N VAL A 296 -4.08 -16.00 3.15
CA VAL A 296 -3.14 -15.10 2.48
C VAL A 296 -1.75 -15.49 2.92
N CYS A 297 -0.86 -15.83 2.00
CA CYS A 297 0.50 -16.29 2.29
C CYS A 297 1.54 -15.46 1.55
N GLU A 298 2.61 -15.10 2.26
CA GLU A 298 3.80 -14.43 1.74
C GLU A 298 4.88 -15.45 1.38
N LEU A 299 5.39 -15.36 0.16
CA LEU A 299 6.61 -16.00 -0.29
C LEU A 299 7.52 -14.94 -0.93
N THR A 300 8.79 -15.28 -1.17
CA THR A 300 9.87 -14.34 -1.54
C THR A 300 9.46 -13.15 -2.42
N ASN A 301 8.74 -13.41 -3.53
CA ASN A 301 8.26 -12.41 -4.47
C ASN A 301 6.77 -12.60 -4.80
N LYS A 302 6.04 -13.34 -3.97
CA LYS A 302 4.67 -13.79 -4.29
C LYS A 302 3.76 -13.62 -3.09
N ILE A 303 2.53 -13.19 -3.35
CA ILE A 303 1.43 -13.33 -2.40
C ILE A 303 0.47 -14.37 -2.96
N ILE A 304 0.24 -15.44 -2.19
CA ILE A 304 -0.65 -16.53 -2.56
C ILE A 304 -1.94 -16.40 -1.77
N LEU A 305 -3.07 -16.52 -2.49
CA LEU A 305 -4.41 -16.51 -1.95
C LEU A 305 -5.05 -17.87 -2.20
N GLN A 306 -5.66 -18.41 -1.16
CA GLN A 306 -6.43 -19.65 -1.26
C GLN A 306 -7.70 -19.57 -0.43
N ARG A 307 -8.81 -20.04 -1.02
CA ARG A 307 -10.08 -20.16 -0.32
C ARG A 307 -10.25 -21.57 0.19
N VAL A 308 -10.67 -21.66 1.43
CA VAL A 308 -11.04 -22.90 2.08
C VAL A 308 -12.55 -22.87 2.23
N HIS A 309 -13.21 -23.80 1.55
CA HIS A 309 -14.63 -24.05 1.70
C HIS A 309 -14.75 -25.28 2.59
N PRO A 310 -15.59 -25.31 3.63
CA PRO A 310 -15.85 -26.55 4.36
C PRO A 310 -17.08 -27.23 3.78
N GLY A 311 -16.85 -28.33 3.07
CA GLY A 311 -17.90 -29.26 2.64
C GLY A 311 -18.15 -29.27 1.13
N SER A 312 -17.57 -30.23 0.43
CA SER A 312 -18.11 -30.70 -0.86
C SER A 312 -18.86 -31.99 -0.66
N GLU A 313 -19.98 -31.91 0.06
CA GLU A 313 -21.15 -32.74 -0.22
C GLU A 313 -22.39 -31.84 -0.13
N HIS A 314 -22.49 -30.87 -1.02
CA HIS A 314 -23.74 -30.14 -1.25
C HIS A 314 -24.69 -31.00 -2.11
N TYR A 315 -25.09 -32.13 -1.55
CA TYR A 315 -26.29 -32.85 -1.96
C TYR A 315 -27.38 -32.46 -0.95
N ASN A 316 -28.48 -31.89 -1.42
CA ASN A 316 -29.71 -31.93 -0.64
C ASN A 316 -30.12 -33.40 -0.45
N SER A 317 -31.04 -33.69 0.47
CA SER A 317 -31.57 -35.05 0.75
C SER A 317 -32.20 -35.75 -0.47
N SER A 318 -32.20 -35.10 -1.64
CA SER A 318 -32.63 -35.56 -2.96
C SER A 318 -31.51 -35.66 -4.01
N GLY A 319 -30.23 -35.43 -3.67
CA GLY A 319 -29.10 -35.70 -4.56
C GLY A 319 -28.83 -34.65 -5.65
N GLN A 320 -29.32 -33.41 -5.53
CA GLN A 320 -29.00 -32.30 -6.44
C GLN A 320 -27.88 -31.41 -5.89
N LYS A 321 -26.94 -31.03 -6.78
CA LYS A 321 -25.87 -30.06 -6.53
C LYS A 321 -26.46 -28.65 -6.39
N ASN A 322 -26.23 -27.97 -5.27
CA ASN A 322 -26.42 -26.51 -5.20
C ASN A 322 -25.31 -25.81 -6.01
N GLU A 323 -25.70 -25.06 -7.03
CA GLU A 323 -24.80 -24.40 -8.00
C GLU A 323 -24.27 -23.02 -7.55
N THR A 324 -24.62 -22.53 -6.36
CA THR A 324 -24.18 -21.20 -5.92
C THR A 324 -22.75 -21.24 -5.36
N ILE A 325 -21.78 -21.15 -6.26
CA ILE A 325 -20.38 -20.89 -5.92
C ILE A 325 -20.34 -19.53 -5.20
N PRO A 326 -19.70 -19.42 -4.03
CA PRO A 326 -19.71 -18.15 -3.32
C PRO A 326 -18.84 -17.11 -3.99
N ASN A 327 -19.42 -15.92 -4.19
CA ASN A 327 -18.95 -14.75 -4.94
C ASN A 327 -17.42 -14.50 -4.91
N GLY A 328 -16.66 -15.30 -5.65
CA GLY A 328 -15.19 -15.27 -5.66
C GLY A 328 -14.65 -13.99 -6.29
N GLN A 329 -15.42 -13.42 -7.21
CA GLN A 329 -15.17 -12.14 -7.86
C GLN A 329 -14.98 -11.01 -6.87
N ASP A 330 -15.84 -10.96 -5.83
CA ASP A 330 -15.75 -9.95 -4.80
C ASP A 330 -14.46 -10.05 -4.01
N VAL A 331 -14.03 -11.25 -3.65
CA VAL A 331 -12.77 -11.47 -2.91
C VAL A 331 -11.58 -11.01 -3.75
N PHE A 332 -11.52 -11.40 -5.02
CA PHE A 332 -10.47 -10.98 -5.93
C PHE A 332 -10.40 -9.46 -6.07
N ASN A 333 -11.53 -8.83 -6.42
CA ASN A 333 -11.60 -7.38 -6.62
C ASN A 333 -11.22 -6.62 -5.35
N ASN A 334 -11.65 -7.14 -4.21
CA ASN A 334 -11.36 -6.57 -2.90
C ASN A 334 -9.86 -6.58 -2.58
N ILE A 335 -9.19 -7.72 -2.73
CA ILE A 335 -7.74 -7.84 -2.49
C ILE A 335 -6.94 -7.02 -3.50
N SER A 336 -7.29 -7.11 -4.79
CA SER A 336 -6.63 -6.34 -5.85
C SER A 336 -6.80 -4.83 -5.65
N SER A 337 -7.95 -4.37 -5.16
CA SER A 337 -8.15 -2.96 -4.80
C SER A 337 -7.29 -2.54 -3.60
N LYS A 338 -7.09 -3.40 -2.60
CA LYS A 338 -6.21 -3.12 -1.46
C LYS A 338 -4.75 -2.99 -1.88
N ILE A 339 -4.25 -3.91 -2.71
CA ILE A 339 -2.88 -3.84 -3.23
C ILE A 339 -2.69 -2.53 -4.01
N ARG A 340 -3.61 -2.17 -4.91
CA ARG A 340 -3.57 -0.88 -5.62
C ARG A 340 -3.59 0.32 -4.67
N GLY A 341 -4.40 0.27 -3.62
CA GLY A 341 -4.43 1.29 -2.57
C GLY A 341 -3.08 1.46 -1.88
N ILE A 342 -2.41 0.37 -1.52
CA ILE A 342 -1.06 0.38 -0.92
C ILE A 342 -0.06 1.00 -1.89
N LEU A 343 -0.02 0.52 -3.14
CA LEU A 343 0.92 1.02 -4.14
C LEU A 343 0.76 2.52 -4.38
N THR A 344 -0.49 3.00 -4.46
CA THR A 344 -0.80 4.43 -4.62
C THR A 344 -0.39 5.23 -3.39
N LYS A 345 -0.79 4.78 -2.20
CA LYS A 345 -0.52 5.46 -0.92
C LYS A 345 0.96 5.66 -0.67
N TYR A 346 1.79 4.66 -0.97
CA TYR A 346 3.24 4.72 -0.74
C TYR A 346 4.05 5.07 -2.00
N LYS A 347 3.38 5.56 -3.06
CA LYS A 347 4.00 5.95 -4.34
C LYS A 347 4.96 4.87 -4.91
N MET A 348 4.56 3.60 -4.79
CA MET A 348 5.37 2.46 -5.19
C MET A 348 5.08 2.09 -6.64
N SER A 349 6.08 2.23 -7.52
CA SER A 349 6.02 1.75 -8.90
C SER A 349 6.43 0.28 -8.97
N LEU A 350 5.54 -0.63 -8.54
CA LEU A 350 5.78 -2.06 -8.57
C LEU A 350 4.92 -2.76 -9.61
N LYS A 351 5.57 -3.64 -10.35
CA LYS A 351 4.99 -4.53 -11.33
C LYS A 351 4.47 -5.78 -10.62
N CYS A 352 3.22 -6.17 -10.88
CA CYS A 352 2.71 -7.46 -10.45
C CYS A 352 1.90 -8.18 -11.54
N THR A 353 1.92 -9.51 -11.48
CA THR A 353 1.23 -10.41 -12.41
C THR A 353 0.35 -11.37 -11.64
N TYR A 354 -0.88 -11.58 -12.10
CA TYR A 354 -1.80 -12.53 -11.52
C TYR A 354 -1.72 -13.86 -12.25
N LEU A 355 -1.46 -14.92 -11.48
CA LEU A 355 -1.26 -16.29 -11.94
C LEU A 355 -2.19 -17.22 -11.17
N ILE A 356 -2.60 -18.31 -11.80
CA ILE A 356 -3.49 -19.29 -11.18
C ILE A 356 -2.86 -20.66 -11.21
N LYS A 357 -3.08 -21.39 -10.14
CA LYS A 357 -2.54 -22.73 -9.93
C LYS A 357 -3.63 -23.68 -9.46
N CYS A 358 -3.48 -24.95 -9.80
CA CYS A 358 -4.34 -26.01 -9.28
C CYS A 358 -4.30 -26.04 -7.74
N GLY A 359 -5.45 -26.29 -7.09
CA GLY A 359 -5.57 -26.39 -5.64
C GLY A 359 -4.68 -27.43 -4.96
N VAL A 360 -4.25 -28.45 -5.71
CA VAL A 360 -3.49 -29.62 -5.24
C VAL A 360 -1.99 -29.52 -5.60
N ALA A 361 -1.57 -28.46 -6.31
CA ALA A 361 -0.17 -28.34 -6.73
C ALA A 361 0.69 -27.71 -5.63
N PRO A 362 1.86 -28.29 -5.26
CA PRO A 362 2.77 -27.75 -4.24
C PRO A 362 3.22 -26.33 -4.57
N ASP A 363 3.27 -25.42 -3.61
CA ASP A 363 3.57 -23.98 -3.70
C ASP A 363 4.81 -23.66 -4.53
N ASP A 364 5.87 -24.42 -4.30
CA ASP A 364 7.23 -24.20 -4.78
C ASP A 364 7.43 -24.52 -6.26
N ILE A 365 6.51 -25.23 -6.91
CA ILE A 365 6.66 -25.62 -8.32
C ILE A 365 6.12 -24.53 -9.28
N PRO A 366 6.98 -23.82 -10.04
CA PRO A 366 6.55 -22.76 -10.95
C PRO A 366 5.83 -23.27 -12.19
N ASP A 367 6.11 -24.50 -12.62
CA ASP A 367 5.57 -25.11 -13.86
C ASP A 367 4.04 -25.25 -13.87
N TYR A 368 3.40 -25.08 -12.70
CA TYR A 368 1.95 -25.15 -12.54
C TYR A 368 1.29 -23.78 -12.33
N LEU A 369 2.04 -22.68 -12.42
CA LEU A 369 1.51 -21.32 -12.44
C LEU A 369 1.12 -20.95 -13.87
N TYR A 370 -0.12 -20.52 -14.03
CA TYR A 370 -0.68 -20.21 -15.34
C TYR A 370 -1.16 -18.77 -15.39
N SER A 371 -0.65 -17.99 -16.34
CA SER A 371 -1.20 -16.68 -16.66
C SER A 371 -2.57 -16.81 -17.30
N GLU A 372 -3.39 -15.77 -17.21
CA GLU A 372 -4.71 -15.76 -17.85
C GLU A 372 -4.60 -15.99 -19.37
N GLU A 373 -3.65 -15.33 -20.05
CA GLU A 373 -3.37 -15.54 -21.48
C GLU A 373 -3.06 -17.01 -21.79
N TYR A 374 -2.24 -17.64 -20.95
CA TYR A 374 -1.90 -19.04 -21.10
C TYR A 374 -3.16 -19.90 -20.94
N ILE A 375 -3.99 -19.67 -19.92
CA ILE A 375 -5.23 -20.45 -19.70
C ILE A 375 -6.23 -20.23 -20.86
N LYS A 376 -6.38 -19.01 -21.37
CA LYS A 376 -7.21 -18.69 -22.54
C LYS A 376 -6.76 -19.44 -23.79
N LYS A 377 -5.45 -19.54 -24.04
CA LYS A 377 -4.87 -20.26 -25.18
C LYS A 377 -5.09 -21.78 -25.11
N TYR A 378 -5.17 -22.34 -23.90
CA TYR A 378 -5.30 -23.78 -23.66
C TYR A 378 -6.46 -24.06 -22.70
N PRO A 379 -7.71 -24.14 -23.20
CA PRO A 379 -8.93 -24.13 -22.37
C PRO A 379 -9.17 -25.41 -21.57
N LYS A 380 -8.52 -26.53 -21.95
CA LYS A 380 -8.56 -27.81 -21.23
C LYS A 380 -7.14 -28.27 -20.95
N ARG A 381 -6.81 -28.50 -19.68
CA ARG A 381 -5.44 -28.72 -19.22
C ARG A 381 -5.35 -29.94 -18.33
N TRP A 382 -4.41 -30.81 -18.63
CA TRP A 382 -4.13 -31.95 -17.80
C TRP A 382 -3.21 -31.58 -16.63
N CYS A 383 -3.57 -31.92 -15.40
CA CYS A 383 -2.69 -31.82 -14.24
C CYS A 383 -2.09 -33.18 -13.94
N ASN A 384 -0.77 -33.29 -14.02
CA ASN A 384 -0.06 -34.54 -13.75
C ASN A 384 -0.06 -34.95 -12.26
N LEU A 385 -0.30 -34.01 -11.34
CA LEU A 385 -0.22 -34.24 -9.90
C LEU A 385 -1.40 -35.06 -9.37
N HIS A 386 -2.64 -34.73 -9.76
CA HIS A 386 -3.85 -35.47 -9.37
C HIS A 386 -4.54 -36.17 -10.54
N LYS A 387 -3.89 -36.19 -11.72
CA LYS A 387 -4.36 -36.88 -12.91
C LYS A 387 -5.78 -36.48 -13.32
N ALA A 388 -6.10 -35.19 -13.27
CA ALA A 388 -7.37 -34.68 -13.77
C ALA A 388 -7.21 -33.46 -14.68
N SER A 389 -8.24 -33.23 -15.50
CA SER A 389 -8.30 -32.08 -16.40
C SER A 389 -8.94 -30.87 -15.71
N HIS A 390 -8.30 -29.72 -15.82
CA HIS A 390 -8.85 -28.42 -15.48
C HIS A 390 -9.37 -27.70 -16.72
N THR A 391 -10.49 -27.02 -16.57
CA THR A 391 -10.95 -26.01 -17.53
C THR A 391 -10.70 -24.61 -16.96
N LEU A 392 -10.71 -23.61 -17.84
CA LEU A 392 -10.69 -22.20 -17.46
C LEU A 392 -11.76 -21.91 -16.38
N ASP A 393 -13.00 -22.34 -16.61
CA ASP A 393 -14.11 -22.14 -15.67
C ASP A 393 -13.84 -22.81 -14.32
N ASN A 394 -13.30 -24.03 -14.31
CA ASN A 394 -13.05 -24.75 -13.07
C ASN A 394 -11.96 -24.09 -12.22
N LEU A 395 -11.01 -23.39 -12.84
CA LEU A 395 -9.95 -22.65 -12.17
C LEU A 395 -10.39 -21.26 -11.73
N LEU A 396 -11.14 -20.56 -12.59
CA LEU A 396 -11.53 -19.17 -12.37
C LEU A 396 -12.80 -19.00 -11.55
N LYS A 397 -13.76 -19.92 -11.58
CA LYS A 397 -15.06 -19.75 -10.92
C LYS A 397 -15.00 -19.44 -9.41
N PHE A 398 -13.89 -19.81 -8.76
CA PHE A 398 -13.65 -19.53 -7.35
C PHE A 398 -13.17 -18.10 -7.08
N TRP A 399 -12.82 -17.38 -8.13
CA TRP A 399 -12.23 -16.06 -8.09
C TRP A 399 -12.94 -15.07 -9.03
N LEU A 400 -13.71 -15.53 -10.03
CA LEU A 400 -14.37 -14.72 -11.06
C LEU A 400 -15.67 -15.36 -11.58
N ASP A 401 -16.66 -14.56 -11.96
CA ASP A 401 -18.03 -15.04 -12.29
C ASP A 401 -18.26 -15.36 -13.79
N ARG A 402 -17.50 -14.75 -14.68
CA ARG A 402 -17.49 -14.97 -16.14
C ARG A 402 -16.48 -13.98 -16.72
N LEU A 403 -15.80 -14.33 -17.81
CA LEU A 403 -14.79 -13.50 -18.50
C LEU A 403 -15.30 -12.06 -18.72
N SER A 404 -15.02 -11.18 -17.77
CA SER A 404 -14.90 -9.76 -18.00
C SER A 404 -13.50 -9.54 -18.58
N PRO A 405 -13.35 -8.81 -19.70
CA PRO A 405 -12.05 -8.50 -20.28
C PRO A 405 -11.17 -7.58 -19.40
N GLU A 406 -11.55 -7.31 -18.15
CA GLU A 406 -10.79 -6.44 -17.24
C GLU A 406 -9.71 -7.16 -16.40
N PHE A 407 -9.26 -8.36 -16.79
CA PHE A 407 -7.93 -8.87 -16.42
C PHE A 407 -6.83 -8.16 -17.22
N ILE A 408 -6.85 -6.83 -17.15
CA ILE A 408 -5.72 -6.03 -17.59
C ILE A 408 -4.80 -5.98 -16.37
N PRO A 409 -3.53 -6.42 -16.45
CA PRO A 409 -2.54 -5.91 -15.51
C PRO A 409 -2.57 -4.39 -15.71
N ILE A 410 -3.15 -3.64 -14.76
CA ILE A 410 -3.31 -2.19 -14.89
C ILE A 410 -1.93 -1.54 -14.74
N TYR A 411 -1.13 -1.67 -15.77
CA TYR A 411 -0.25 -0.62 -16.23
C TYR A 411 -1.18 0.36 -16.95
N VAL A 412 -1.22 1.59 -16.47
CA VAL A 412 -1.53 2.69 -17.38
C VAL A 412 -0.16 3.17 -17.83
N ASP A 413 0.33 2.63 -18.94
CA ASP A 413 1.47 3.23 -19.63
C ASP A 413 0.99 4.59 -20.17
N GLU A 414 1.84 5.62 -20.19
CA GLU A 414 1.52 6.89 -20.87
C GLU A 414 1.10 6.64 -22.33
N LYS A 415 1.59 5.54 -22.91
CA LYS A 415 1.22 5.04 -24.23
C LYS A 415 -0.25 4.62 -24.35
N ASP A 416 -0.84 4.00 -23.33
CA ASP A 416 -2.25 3.54 -23.35
C ASP A 416 -3.23 4.71 -23.24
N VAL A 417 -2.85 5.74 -22.48
CA VAL A 417 -3.59 7.02 -22.41
C VAL A 417 -3.58 7.69 -23.78
N GLN A 418 -2.44 7.71 -24.47
CA GLN A 418 -2.33 8.25 -25.83
C GLN A 418 -3.05 7.40 -26.89
N GLU A 419 -3.20 6.10 -26.68
CA GLU A 419 -3.94 5.22 -27.59
C GLU A 419 -5.46 5.41 -27.47
N LEU A 420 -6.02 5.58 -26.27
CA LEU A 420 -7.47 5.75 -26.07
C LEU A 420 -7.94 7.22 -26.19
N PHE A 421 -7.20 8.17 -25.62
CA PHE A 421 -7.55 9.59 -25.63
C PHE A 421 -6.84 10.29 -26.78
N LYS A 422 -7.61 10.73 -27.79
CA LYS A 422 -7.10 11.60 -28.86
C LYS A 422 -6.63 12.94 -28.30
N ARG A 423 -7.36 13.45 -27.29
CA ARG A 423 -6.96 14.61 -26.49
C ARG A 423 -7.26 14.31 -25.02
N PRO A 424 -6.23 14.09 -24.18
CA PRO A 424 -6.41 13.89 -22.75
C PRO A 424 -6.85 15.18 -22.06
N LEU A 425 -7.31 15.06 -20.81
CA LEU A 425 -7.55 16.19 -19.93
C LEU A 425 -6.26 17.00 -19.72
N ALA A 426 -6.41 18.30 -19.55
CA ALA A 426 -5.32 19.23 -19.25
C ALA A 426 -5.61 19.97 -17.94
N ASN A 427 -4.55 20.28 -17.19
CA ASN A 427 -4.66 21.08 -15.97
C ASN A 427 -5.26 22.44 -16.27
N VAL A 428 -6.14 22.91 -15.38
CA VAL A 428 -6.81 24.20 -15.52
C VAL A 428 -6.58 25.03 -14.26
N THR A 429 -6.22 26.30 -14.44
CA THR A 429 -6.13 27.28 -13.37
C THR A 429 -7.13 28.40 -13.64
N VAL A 430 -8.01 28.69 -12.68
CA VAL A 430 -9.04 29.73 -12.80
C VAL A 430 -9.11 30.59 -11.55
N MET A 431 -9.68 31.79 -11.65
CA MET A 431 -9.95 32.64 -10.48
C MET A 431 -11.26 32.19 -9.82
N GLU A 432 -11.36 32.33 -8.49
CA GLU A 432 -12.62 32.11 -7.79
C GLU A 432 -13.78 32.91 -8.42
N GLY A 433 -14.93 32.27 -8.56
CA GLY A 433 -16.14 32.85 -9.12
C GLY A 433 -16.29 32.73 -10.64
N THR A 434 -15.31 32.16 -11.33
CA THR A 434 -15.36 31.96 -12.79
C THR A 434 -15.79 30.54 -13.17
N ASP A 435 -16.43 30.40 -14.33
CA ASP A 435 -16.79 29.10 -14.88
C ASP A 435 -15.57 28.44 -15.54
N THR A 436 -15.42 27.13 -15.34
CA THR A 436 -14.32 26.35 -15.90
C THR A 436 -14.81 25.05 -16.53
N LYS A 437 -14.04 24.54 -17.50
CA LYS A 437 -14.41 23.36 -18.27
C LYS A 437 -13.21 22.43 -18.45
N PHE A 438 -13.42 21.17 -18.11
CA PHE A 438 -12.59 20.05 -18.51
C PHE A 438 -13.15 19.42 -19.78
N GLU A 439 -12.28 19.13 -20.74
CA GLU A 439 -12.65 18.56 -22.03
C GLU A 439 -11.62 17.50 -22.43
N CYS A 440 -12.09 16.29 -22.77
CA CYS A 440 -11.26 15.26 -23.39
C CYS A 440 -11.96 14.67 -24.62
N GLU A 441 -11.17 14.15 -25.55
CA GLU A 441 -11.65 13.50 -26.77
C GLU A 441 -11.08 12.09 -26.85
N THR A 442 -11.91 11.09 -27.14
CA THR A 442 -11.46 9.68 -27.29
C THR A 442 -11.44 9.25 -28.75
N LYS A 443 -10.62 8.25 -29.10
CA LYS A 443 -10.53 7.73 -30.48
C LYS A 443 -11.66 6.75 -30.86
N GLU A 444 -12.40 6.23 -29.88
CA GLU A 444 -13.43 5.21 -30.09
C GLU A 444 -14.82 5.62 -29.58
N GLU A 445 -15.85 5.15 -30.30
CA GLU A 445 -17.22 5.67 -30.29
C GLU A 445 -18.10 5.13 -29.15
N ASN A 446 -17.89 3.89 -28.68
CA ASN A 446 -18.87 3.20 -27.84
C ASN A 446 -18.34 2.84 -26.43
N GLY A 447 -18.96 3.42 -25.40
CA GLY A 447 -18.81 3.03 -23.99
C GLY A 447 -19.14 4.17 -23.01
N PRO A 448 -19.70 3.87 -21.82
CA PRO A 448 -19.95 4.86 -20.78
C PRO A 448 -18.63 5.42 -20.24
N VAL A 449 -18.64 6.68 -19.83
CA VAL A 449 -17.54 7.33 -19.11
C VAL A 449 -17.95 7.61 -17.68
N GLU A 450 -17.01 7.49 -16.75
CA GLU A 450 -17.20 7.81 -15.34
C GLU A 450 -16.29 8.99 -14.99
N TRP A 451 -16.81 9.99 -14.28
CA TRP A 451 -16.03 11.13 -13.80
C TRP A 451 -15.77 11.02 -12.30
N PHE A 452 -14.63 11.53 -11.86
CA PHE A 452 -14.22 11.53 -10.45
C PHE A 452 -13.61 12.88 -10.06
N LYS A 453 -13.79 13.26 -8.80
CA LYS A 453 -13.05 14.34 -8.12
C LYS A 453 -12.36 13.72 -6.91
N ASP A 454 -11.05 13.86 -6.81
CA ASP A 454 -10.23 13.37 -5.69
C ASP A 454 -10.42 11.87 -5.38
N GLY A 455 -10.81 11.09 -6.39
CA GLY A 455 -11.08 9.65 -6.28
C GLY A 455 -12.55 9.29 -6.04
N ASP A 456 -13.40 10.27 -5.68
CA ASP A 456 -14.82 10.07 -5.48
C ASP A 456 -15.59 10.23 -6.80
N ARG A 457 -16.50 9.30 -7.08
CA ARG A 457 -17.28 9.30 -8.31
C ARG A 457 -18.25 10.47 -8.32
N LEU A 458 -18.16 11.30 -9.36
CA LEU A 458 -19.12 12.37 -9.61
C LEU A 458 -20.39 11.78 -10.21
N THR A 459 -21.53 12.08 -9.60
CA THR A 459 -22.85 11.77 -10.14
C THR A 459 -23.31 12.92 -11.04
N HIS A 460 -24.13 12.60 -12.05
CA HIS A 460 -24.81 13.63 -12.82
C HIS A 460 -25.71 14.44 -11.87
N ASN A 461 -25.46 15.76 -11.78
CA ASN A 461 -26.23 16.77 -11.03
C ASN A 461 -25.74 17.12 -9.60
N GLY A 462 -24.48 17.53 -9.47
CA GLY A 462 -24.11 18.47 -8.40
C GLY A 462 -24.65 19.88 -8.70
N ILE A 463 -24.87 20.72 -7.68
CA ILE A 463 -25.48 22.07 -7.81
C ILE A 463 -24.69 22.99 -8.78
N ASN A 464 -23.38 22.75 -8.95
CA ASN A 464 -22.47 23.54 -9.78
C ASN A 464 -21.73 22.72 -10.87
N ILE A 465 -22.05 21.44 -11.07
CA ILE A 465 -21.32 20.55 -12.00
C ILE A 465 -22.24 20.04 -13.11
N LYS A 466 -21.84 20.24 -14.36
CA LYS A 466 -22.54 19.76 -15.55
C LYS A 466 -21.62 18.84 -16.36
N ILE A 467 -22.05 17.59 -16.57
CA ILE A 467 -21.32 16.59 -17.38
C ILE A 467 -22.10 16.36 -18.68
N GLU A 468 -21.42 16.48 -19.82
CA GLU A 468 -22.00 16.33 -21.15
C GLU A 468 -21.15 15.46 -22.06
N THR A 469 -21.82 14.78 -22.99
CA THR A 469 -21.19 14.03 -24.09
C THR A 469 -21.61 14.71 -25.39
N LEU A 470 -20.65 15.25 -26.12
CA LEU A 470 -20.84 15.96 -27.38
C LEU A 470 -20.53 15.04 -28.59
N PRO A 471 -21.01 15.37 -29.80
CA PRO A 471 -20.65 14.66 -31.03
C PRO A 471 -19.13 14.58 -31.22
N GLY A 472 -18.64 13.47 -31.79
CA GLY A 472 -17.20 13.24 -31.98
C GLY A 472 -16.45 12.73 -30.74
N TYR A 473 -17.17 12.11 -29.78
CA TYR A 473 -16.60 11.48 -28.57
C TYR A 473 -15.85 12.46 -27.67
N ILE A 474 -16.40 13.66 -27.59
CA ILE A 474 -15.91 14.74 -26.73
C ILE A 474 -16.72 14.69 -25.43
N TYR A 475 -16.03 14.51 -24.31
CA TYR A 475 -16.63 14.47 -22.98
C TYR A 475 -16.21 15.71 -22.21
N THR A 476 -17.19 16.35 -21.58
CA THR A 476 -16.96 17.64 -20.92
C THR A 476 -17.53 17.66 -19.52
N LEU A 477 -16.78 18.24 -18.59
CA LEU A 477 -17.22 18.55 -17.24
C LEU A 477 -17.08 20.06 -17.03
N THR A 478 -18.19 20.74 -16.81
CA THR A 478 -18.24 22.18 -16.55
C THR A 478 -18.52 22.41 -15.06
N ILE A 479 -17.74 23.28 -14.44
CA ILE A 479 -17.92 23.73 -13.06
C ILE A 479 -18.28 25.21 -13.13
N SER A 480 -19.49 25.55 -12.73
CA SER A 480 -19.96 26.94 -12.69
C SER A 480 -19.62 27.59 -11.36
N ASN A 481 -19.20 28.86 -11.40
CA ASN A 481 -18.86 29.65 -10.21
C ASN A 481 -17.84 28.92 -9.31
N ALA A 482 -16.68 28.59 -9.88
CA ALA A 482 -15.67 27.76 -9.24
C ALA A 482 -15.22 28.34 -7.90
N ARG A 483 -15.20 27.50 -6.85
CA ARG A 483 -14.81 27.84 -5.48
C ARG A 483 -13.49 27.17 -5.13
N PHE A 484 -12.81 27.65 -4.08
CA PHE A 484 -11.59 27.00 -3.60
C PHE A 484 -11.75 25.50 -3.32
N GLN A 485 -12.91 25.07 -2.81
CA GLN A 485 -13.24 23.66 -2.54
C GLN A 485 -13.35 22.79 -3.80
N ASP A 486 -13.59 23.41 -4.96
CA ASP A 486 -13.62 22.72 -6.25
C ASP A 486 -12.20 22.37 -6.72
N SER A 487 -11.14 22.98 -6.15
CA SER A 487 -9.76 22.56 -6.45
C SER A 487 -9.56 21.08 -6.09
N GLY A 488 -8.77 20.39 -6.90
CA GLY A 488 -8.55 18.96 -6.74
C GLY A 488 -8.21 18.27 -8.05
N LYS A 489 -8.07 16.94 -7.98
CA LYS A 489 -7.80 16.11 -9.14
C LYS A 489 -9.11 15.65 -9.76
N TYR A 490 -9.34 16.03 -11.01
CA TYR A 490 -10.45 15.54 -11.81
C TYR A 490 -9.96 14.44 -12.73
N SER A 491 -10.71 13.34 -12.82
CA SER A 491 -10.40 12.27 -13.76
C SER A 491 -11.65 11.79 -14.49
N ILE A 492 -11.43 11.36 -15.73
CA ILE A 492 -12.41 10.65 -16.54
C ILE A 492 -11.89 9.24 -16.81
N LYS A 493 -12.75 8.25 -16.60
CA LYS A 493 -12.47 6.83 -16.79
C LYS A 493 -13.31 6.29 -17.94
N LYS A 494 -12.66 5.60 -18.88
CA LYS A 494 -13.30 4.86 -19.97
C LYS A 494 -12.57 3.53 -20.15
N LYS A 495 -13.31 2.40 -20.12
CA LYS A 495 -12.77 1.03 -20.21
C LYS A 495 -11.58 0.77 -19.25
N GLY A 496 -11.64 1.31 -18.03
CA GLY A 496 -10.59 1.15 -17.01
C GLY A 496 -9.36 2.06 -17.15
N ILE A 497 -9.24 2.82 -18.25
CA ILE A 497 -8.16 3.80 -18.46
C ILE A 497 -8.64 5.18 -18.01
N TYR A 498 -7.76 5.92 -17.34
CA TYR A 498 -8.03 7.25 -16.82
C TYR A 498 -7.28 8.32 -17.62
N SER A 499 -7.92 9.47 -17.80
CA SER A 499 -7.24 10.73 -18.06
C SER A 499 -7.46 11.65 -16.87
N GLU A 500 -6.41 12.32 -16.40
CA GLU A 500 -6.43 13.11 -15.17
C GLU A 500 -5.96 14.54 -15.41
N ALA A 501 -6.53 15.49 -14.68
CA ALA A 501 -6.10 16.87 -14.65
C ALA A 501 -6.35 17.51 -13.28
N ILE A 502 -5.58 18.54 -12.96
CA ILE A 502 -5.69 19.32 -11.74
C ILE A 502 -6.49 20.59 -12.03
N LEU A 503 -7.53 20.83 -11.23
CA LEU A 503 -8.13 22.15 -11.10
C LEU A 503 -7.44 22.92 -9.97
N HIS A 504 -6.92 24.09 -10.28
CA HIS A 504 -6.40 25.04 -9.29
C HIS A 504 -7.22 26.33 -9.33
N VAL A 505 -8.03 26.57 -8.31
CA VAL A 505 -8.76 27.85 -8.15
C VAL A 505 -7.90 28.81 -7.34
N LYS A 506 -7.68 30.03 -7.87
CA LYS A 506 -6.86 31.10 -7.28
C LYS A 506 -7.70 32.19 -6.65
#